data_AF-A0A857JH01-F1
#
_entry.id   AF-A0A857JH01-F1
#
_cell.length_a   1.000
_cell.length_b   1.000
_cell.length_c   1.000
_cell.angle_alpha   90.00
_cell.angle_beta   90.00
_cell.angle_gamma   90.00
#
_symmetry.space_group_name_H-M   'P 1'
#
loop_
_entity.id
_entity.type
_entity.pdbx_description
1 polymer ?
#
loop_
_entity_poly.entity_id
_entity_poly.type
_entity_poly.pdbx_seq_one_letter_code
_entity_poly.pdbx_strand_id
1 'polypeptide(L)'
;MVDLLVNGGVVVWLLISLSVVALSVGAFKAWQFYSTRPTPADAIEQAFGYLQQGKHAQALLLVNGQRNYRAALISSTVQLIDKSSLALDEIKDEVYRQAQLAISQLNSYLRILEVIATLAPLMGLFGTVIGMIEAFKAMESAGAQVNPAVLSGGIWQALLTTAVGLAVAIPVSMLNSYFERKAEVEAQAIQNDLQRVFTLYASASSSRQGASSKSASVTKASSTPNQGAE
;
A
#
# COMPACT_ATOMS: atom_id res chain seq x y z
N MET A 1 13.00 2.37 35.56
CA MET A 1 13.12 1.92 34.15
C MET A 1 14.37 1.07 33.92
N VAL A 2 15.53 1.46 34.44
CA VAL A 2 16.77 0.66 34.31
C VAL A 2 16.63 -0.73 34.96
N ASP A 3 15.98 -0.83 36.13
CA ASP A 3 15.70 -2.14 36.77
C ASP A 3 14.75 -3.05 35.97
N LEU A 4 13.90 -2.48 35.12
CA LEU A 4 13.01 -3.25 34.22
C LEU A 4 13.80 -3.89 33.07
N LEU A 5 14.83 -3.21 32.56
CA LEU A 5 15.71 -3.73 31.50
C LEU A 5 16.68 -4.79 32.03
N VAL A 6 17.15 -4.64 33.27
CA VAL A 6 18.07 -5.61 33.90
C VAL A 6 17.33 -6.89 34.28
N ASN A 7 16.10 -6.78 34.78
CA ASN A 7 15.30 -7.94 35.20
C ASN A 7 14.54 -8.62 34.06
N GLY A 8 14.24 -7.92 32.95
CA GLY A 8 13.45 -8.47 31.84
C GLY A 8 14.16 -9.49 30.94
N GLY A 9 15.45 -9.73 31.16
CA GLY A 9 16.26 -10.66 30.39
C GLY A 9 16.41 -10.28 28.91
N VAL A 10 16.95 -11.21 28.11
CA VAL A 10 17.21 -11.02 26.67
C VAL A 10 15.94 -10.71 25.87
N VAL A 11 14.79 -11.22 26.32
CA VAL A 11 13.50 -11.04 25.64
C VAL A 11 13.05 -9.58 25.65
N VAL A 12 13.23 -8.85 26.75
CA VAL A 12 12.86 -7.42 26.81
C VAL A 12 13.73 -6.58 25.89
N TRP A 13 15.03 -6.88 25.76
CA TRP A 13 15.90 -6.22 24.78
C TRP A 13 15.45 -6.45 23.34
N LEU A 14 15.02 -7.67 23.00
CA LEU A 14 14.44 -7.98 21.70
C LEU A 14 13.13 -7.20 21.46
N LEU A 15 12.25 -7.12 22.46
CA LEU A 15 11.01 -6.33 22.37
C LEU A 15 11.26 -4.84 22.16
N ILE A 16 12.26 -4.28 22.83
CA ILE A 16 12.68 -2.88 22.62
C ILE A 16 13.18 -2.69 21.19
N SER A 17 13.99 -3.61 20.67
CA SER A 17 14.48 -3.54 19.28
C SER A 17 13.32 -3.56 18.27
N LEU A 18 12.32 -4.43 18.48
CA LEU A 18 11.11 -4.51 17.66
C LEU A 18 10.30 -3.21 17.73
N SER A 19 10.20 -2.60 18.91
CA SER A 19 9.52 -1.32 19.12
C SER A 19 10.20 -0.18 18.34
N VAL A 20 11.53 -0.10 18.37
CA VAL A 20 12.30 0.91 17.61
C VAL A 20 12.11 0.74 16.11
N VAL A 21 12.14 -0.50 15.60
CA VAL A 21 11.86 -0.79 14.18
C VAL A 21 10.44 -0.39 13.82
N ALA A 22 9.45 -0.74 14.63
CA ALA A 22 8.05 -0.40 14.38
C ALA A 22 7.82 1.13 14.36
N LEU A 23 8.41 1.86 15.30
CA LEU A 23 8.35 3.32 15.33
C LEU A 23 9.01 3.94 14.09
N SER A 24 10.17 3.41 13.68
CA SER A 24 10.89 3.90 12.50
C SER A 24 10.06 3.69 11.22
N VAL A 25 9.48 2.50 11.04
CA VAL A 25 8.62 2.20 9.90
C VAL A 25 7.33 3.02 9.94
N GLY A 26 6.72 3.15 11.12
CA GLY A 26 5.52 3.97 11.32
C GLY A 26 5.75 5.44 11.00
N ALA A 27 6.89 6.01 11.42
CA ALA A 27 7.28 7.37 11.11
C ALA A 27 7.54 7.56 9.61
N PHE A 28 8.24 6.61 8.97
CA PHE A 28 8.47 6.63 7.52
C PHE A 28 7.15 6.60 6.74
N LYS A 29 6.19 5.76 7.16
CA LYS A 29 4.85 5.71 6.56
C LYS A 29 4.05 6.98 6.79
N ALA A 30 4.06 7.51 8.01
CA ALA A 30 3.43 8.78 8.31
C ALA A 30 3.96 9.90 7.42
N TRP A 31 5.29 9.95 7.22
CA TRP A 31 5.92 10.91 6.32
C TRP A 31 5.56 10.66 4.85
N GLN A 32 5.56 9.41 4.38
CA GLN A 32 5.14 9.05 3.02
C GLN A 32 3.73 9.59 2.74
N PHE A 33 2.77 9.30 3.63
CA PHE A 33 1.39 9.77 3.47
C PHE A 33 1.19 11.26 3.69
N TYR A 34 2.00 11.91 4.53
CA TYR A 34 1.94 13.36 4.74
C TYR A 34 2.56 14.13 3.55
N SER A 35 3.62 13.59 2.96
CA SER A 35 4.27 14.17 1.78
C SER A 35 3.43 13.96 0.51
N THR A 36 2.72 12.85 0.42
CA THR A 36 1.79 12.52 -0.67
C THR A 36 0.43 13.11 -0.33
N ARG A 37 0.29 14.45 -0.40
CA ARG A 37 -0.96 15.14 -0.06
C ARG A 37 -2.12 14.61 -0.93
N PRO A 38 -3.33 14.45 -0.38
CA PRO A 38 -4.50 14.04 -1.17
C PRO A 38 -4.74 15.08 -2.26
N THR A 39 -4.83 14.64 -3.51
CA THR A 39 -5.38 15.50 -4.57
C THR A 39 -6.83 15.79 -4.26
N PRO A 40 -7.28 17.05 -4.38
CA PRO A 40 -8.70 17.34 -4.34
C PRO A 40 -9.43 16.45 -5.36
N ALA A 41 -10.42 15.68 -4.92
CA ALA A 41 -11.16 14.77 -5.79
C ALA A 41 -11.67 15.49 -7.05
N ASP A 42 -12.04 16.76 -6.90
CA ASP A 42 -12.46 17.66 -7.97
C ASP A 42 -11.44 17.82 -9.09
N ALA A 43 -10.13 17.85 -8.78
CA ALA A 43 -9.09 18.00 -9.79
C ALA A 43 -8.92 16.75 -10.64
N ILE A 44 -9.04 15.56 -10.04
CA ILE A 44 -9.04 14.29 -10.79
C ILE A 44 -10.30 14.19 -11.66
N GLU A 45 -11.46 14.56 -11.12
CA GLU A 45 -12.71 14.51 -11.85
C GLU A 45 -12.70 15.47 -13.06
N GLN A 46 -12.22 16.70 -12.86
CA GLN A 46 -12.02 17.66 -13.94
C GLN A 46 -11.02 17.15 -14.98
N ALA A 47 -9.90 16.54 -14.56
CA ALA A 47 -8.93 15.97 -15.49
C ALA A 47 -9.56 14.87 -16.37
N PHE A 48 -10.36 13.97 -15.80
CA PHE A 48 -11.12 12.99 -16.58
C PHE A 48 -12.15 13.62 -17.51
N GLY A 49 -12.80 14.71 -17.10
CA GLY A 49 -13.69 15.50 -17.96
C GLY A 49 -12.97 16.10 -19.17
N TYR A 50 -11.75 16.61 -18.99
CA TYR A 50 -10.91 17.09 -20.10
C TYR A 50 -10.43 15.95 -21.00
N LEU A 51 -10.10 14.78 -20.44
CA LEU A 51 -9.73 13.59 -21.23
C LEU A 51 -10.88 13.10 -22.11
N GLN A 52 -12.11 13.07 -21.59
CA GLN A 52 -13.31 12.72 -22.36
C GLN A 52 -13.52 13.64 -23.57
N GLN A 53 -13.16 14.91 -23.43
CA GLN A 53 -13.27 15.92 -24.49
C GLN A 53 -12.04 15.94 -25.44
N GLY A 54 -11.08 15.03 -25.28
CA GLY A 54 -9.84 15.00 -26.06
C GLY A 54 -8.86 16.15 -25.75
N LYS A 55 -9.09 16.89 -24.66
CA LYS A 55 -8.29 18.06 -24.26
C LYS A 55 -7.11 17.65 -23.38
N HIS A 56 -6.19 16.88 -23.96
CA HIS A 56 -5.03 16.28 -23.28
C HIS A 56 -4.14 17.29 -22.55
N ALA A 57 -3.85 18.45 -23.17
CA ALA A 57 -3.04 19.50 -22.55
C ALA A 57 -3.67 20.08 -21.28
N GLN A 58 -5.00 20.22 -21.25
CA GLN A 58 -5.72 20.80 -20.11
C GLN A 58 -5.81 19.81 -18.95
N ALA A 59 -5.99 18.51 -19.26
CA ALA A 59 -5.86 17.45 -18.28
C ALA A 59 -4.46 17.47 -17.64
N LEU A 60 -3.39 17.55 -18.45
CA LEU A 60 -2.02 17.60 -17.94
C LEU A 60 -1.75 18.81 -17.04
N LEU A 61 -2.29 19.99 -17.35
CA LEU A 61 -2.12 21.18 -16.51
C LEU A 61 -2.70 21.02 -15.09
N LEU A 62 -3.78 20.24 -14.93
CA LEU A 62 -4.41 20.00 -13.63
C LEU A 62 -3.64 19.01 -12.76
N VAL A 63 -3.01 18.01 -13.38
CA VAL A 63 -2.29 16.94 -12.67
C VAL A 63 -0.78 17.14 -12.61
N ASN A 64 -0.18 17.91 -13.52
CA ASN A 64 1.26 18.20 -13.47
C ASN A 64 1.61 19.00 -12.21
N GLY A 65 2.69 18.56 -11.53
CA GLY A 65 3.15 19.17 -10.28
C GLY A 65 2.52 18.57 -9.03
N GLN A 66 1.52 17.70 -9.15
CA GLN A 66 0.97 16.99 -8.01
C GLN A 66 1.75 15.71 -7.70
N ARG A 67 2.24 15.58 -6.47
CA ARG A 67 2.98 14.40 -5.98
C ARG A 67 2.02 13.35 -5.43
N ASN A 68 1.18 12.79 -6.29
CA ASN A 68 0.27 11.71 -5.92
C ASN A 68 0.15 10.67 -7.03
N TYR A 69 -0.21 9.45 -6.62
CA TYR A 69 -0.23 8.28 -7.50
C TYR A 69 -1.30 8.38 -8.60
N ARG A 70 -2.46 8.99 -8.32
CA ARG A 70 -3.57 9.15 -9.28
C ARG A 70 -3.22 10.13 -10.41
N ALA A 71 -2.61 11.26 -10.07
CA ALA A 71 -2.10 12.26 -11.01
C ALA A 71 -0.96 11.70 -11.85
N ALA A 72 -0.06 10.92 -11.24
CA ALA A 72 0.98 10.21 -11.97
C ALA A 72 0.36 9.29 -13.03
N LEU A 73 -0.64 8.49 -12.67
CA LEU A 73 -1.35 7.60 -13.60
C LEU A 73 -1.95 8.36 -14.79
N ILE A 74 -2.67 9.47 -14.53
CA ILE A 74 -3.27 10.30 -15.58
C ILE A 74 -2.20 10.92 -16.48
N SER A 75 -1.15 11.50 -15.88
CA SER A 75 -0.08 12.16 -16.62
C SER A 75 0.70 11.18 -17.52
N SER A 76 1.01 9.99 -17.00
CA SER A 76 1.64 8.93 -17.78
C SER A 76 0.75 8.46 -18.91
N THR A 77 -0.55 8.27 -18.65
CA THR A 77 -1.52 7.86 -19.68
C THR A 77 -1.50 8.84 -20.84
N VAL A 78 -1.61 10.15 -20.57
CA VAL A 78 -1.58 11.18 -21.61
C VAL A 78 -0.26 11.21 -22.35
N GLN A 79 0.87 11.14 -21.64
CA GLN A 79 2.19 11.17 -22.26
C GLN A 79 2.45 9.96 -23.17
N LEU A 80 1.99 8.76 -22.78
CA LEU A 80 2.09 7.58 -23.62
C LEU A 80 1.31 7.78 -24.91
N ILE A 81 0.11 8.34 -24.85
CA ILE A 81 -0.73 8.55 -26.03
C ILE A 81 -0.13 9.60 -26.97
N ASP A 82 0.39 10.70 -26.44
CA ASP A 82 0.93 11.78 -27.25
C ASP A 82 2.28 11.42 -27.89
N LYS A 83 3.10 10.60 -27.22
CA LYS A 83 4.47 10.30 -27.67
C LYS A 83 4.61 9.02 -28.49
N SER A 84 3.63 8.13 -28.46
CA SER A 84 3.86 6.76 -28.92
C SER A 84 2.96 6.36 -30.10
N SER A 85 3.56 5.72 -31.10
CA SER A 85 2.85 4.97 -32.14
C SER A 85 2.42 3.58 -31.65
N LEU A 86 2.32 3.38 -30.33
CA LEU A 86 2.01 2.09 -29.72
C LEU A 86 0.57 1.70 -30.02
N ALA A 87 0.34 0.39 -30.10
CA ALA A 87 -1.01 -0.13 -30.17
C ALA A 87 -1.76 0.20 -28.88
N LEU A 88 -3.07 0.36 -28.97
CA LEU A 88 -3.91 0.73 -27.82
C LEU A 88 -3.80 -0.28 -26.67
N ASP A 89 -3.56 -1.56 -26.98
CA ASP A 89 -3.38 -2.60 -25.97
C ASP A 89 -2.03 -2.50 -25.25
N GLU A 90 -0.96 -2.09 -25.93
CA GLU A 90 0.35 -1.83 -25.29
C GLU A 90 0.27 -0.65 -24.31
N ILE A 91 -0.50 0.39 -24.66
CA ILE A 91 -0.75 1.53 -23.75
C ILE A 91 -1.50 1.06 -22.50
N LYS A 92 -2.50 0.17 -22.64
CA LYS A 92 -3.23 -0.37 -21.50
C LYS A 92 -2.31 -1.16 -20.57
N ASP A 93 -1.47 -2.03 -21.14
CA ASP A 93 -0.55 -2.86 -20.36
C ASP A 93 0.46 -2.02 -19.57
N GLU A 94 1.00 -0.96 -20.18
CA GLU A 94 1.96 -0.08 -19.48
C GLU A 94 1.29 0.76 -18.39
N VAL A 95 0.08 1.30 -18.64
CA VAL A 95 -0.69 2.03 -17.61
C VAL A 95 -1.10 1.10 -16.47
N TYR A 96 -1.50 -0.14 -16.78
CA TYR A 96 -1.77 -1.19 -15.78
C TYR A 96 -0.53 -1.47 -14.92
N ARG A 97 0.62 -1.67 -15.56
CA ARG A 97 1.89 -1.93 -14.88
C ARG A 97 2.25 -0.80 -13.91
N GLN A 98 2.07 0.45 -14.32
CA GLN A 98 2.34 1.61 -13.46
C GLN A 98 1.38 1.70 -12.28
N ALA A 99 0.08 1.44 -12.49
CA ALA A 99 -0.90 1.36 -11.41
C ALA A 99 -0.51 0.29 -10.38
N GLN A 100 -0.10 -0.89 -10.85
CA GLN A 100 0.30 -1.98 -9.96
C GLN A 100 1.57 -1.66 -9.16
N LEU A 101 2.54 -0.97 -9.78
CA LEU A 101 3.73 -0.49 -9.07
C LEU A 101 3.37 0.53 -7.99
N ALA A 102 2.45 1.46 -8.27
CA ALA A 102 1.98 2.43 -7.28
C ALA A 102 1.29 1.75 -6.08
N ILE A 103 0.40 0.78 -6.34
CA ILE A 103 -0.28 0.00 -5.29
C ILE A 103 0.73 -0.81 -4.46
N SER A 104 1.71 -1.43 -5.11
CA SER A 104 2.78 -2.15 -4.41
C SER A 104 3.60 -1.21 -3.49
N GLN A 105 3.91 -0.01 -3.95
CA GLN A 105 4.61 1.00 -3.15
C GLN A 105 3.77 1.50 -1.96
N LEU A 106 2.44 1.61 -2.11
CA LEU A 106 1.54 1.94 -1.00
C LEU A 106 1.57 0.87 0.09
N ASN A 107 1.58 -0.40 -0.30
CA ASN A 107 1.58 -1.55 0.62
C ASN A 107 2.96 -1.92 1.18
N SER A 108 4.04 -1.37 0.62
CA SER A 108 5.41 -1.61 1.11
C SER A 108 5.52 -1.33 2.62
N TYR A 109 6.36 -2.07 3.34
CA TYR A 109 6.63 -1.90 4.79
C TYR A 109 5.46 -2.13 5.76
N LEU A 110 4.19 -2.13 5.33
CA LEU A 110 3.05 -2.44 6.21
C LEU A 110 3.16 -3.85 6.79
N ARG A 111 3.59 -4.81 5.97
CA ARG A 111 3.86 -6.19 6.40
C ARG A 111 4.85 -6.29 7.57
N ILE A 112 5.78 -5.34 7.69
CA ILE A 112 6.72 -5.33 8.83
C ILE A 112 5.98 -4.97 10.12
N LEU A 113 5.09 -3.97 10.09
CA LEU A 113 4.28 -3.59 11.25
C LEU A 113 3.34 -4.70 11.66
N GLU A 114 2.69 -5.37 10.69
CA GLU A 114 1.83 -6.53 10.92
C GLU A 114 2.58 -7.67 11.62
N VAL A 115 3.77 -8.01 11.13
CA VAL A 115 4.62 -9.05 11.72
C VAL A 115 5.04 -8.66 13.15
N ILE A 116 5.42 -7.41 13.39
CA ILE A 116 5.81 -6.96 14.74
C ILE A 116 4.61 -6.99 15.69
N ALA A 117 3.44 -6.52 15.26
CA ALA A 117 2.21 -6.56 16.04
C ALA A 117 1.83 -7.99 16.46
N THR A 118 2.11 -8.97 15.60
CA THR A 118 1.83 -10.39 15.85
C THR A 118 2.90 -11.06 16.70
N LEU A 119 4.18 -10.75 16.47
CA LEU A 119 5.29 -11.40 17.17
C LEU A 119 5.53 -10.82 18.58
N ALA A 120 5.29 -9.53 18.82
CA ALA A 120 5.56 -8.92 20.11
C ALA A 120 4.83 -9.59 21.31
N PRO A 121 3.53 -9.94 21.22
CA PRO A 121 2.84 -10.69 22.28
C PRO A 121 3.41 -12.10 22.46
N LEU A 122 3.73 -12.78 21.35
CA LEU A 122 4.30 -14.13 21.37
C LEU A 122 5.68 -14.14 22.04
N MET A 123 6.49 -13.12 21.78
CA MET A 123 7.77 -12.89 22.44
C MET A 123 7.58 -12.63 23.95
N GLY A 124 6.59 -11.83 24.33
CA GLY A 124 6.25 -11.59 25.74
C GLY A 124 5.84 -12.87 26.49
N LEU A 125 4.99 -13.69 25.85
CA LEU A 125 4.59 -15.00 26.35
C LEU A 125 5.80 -15.95 26.45
N PHE A 126 6.66 -15.98 25.44
CA PHE A 126 7.89 -16.76 25.49
C PHE A 126 8.79 -16.35 26.67
N GLY A 127 8.87 -15.05 26.96
CA GLY A 127 9.54 -14.53 28.16
C GLY A 127 8.96 -15.08 29.47
N THR A 128 7.64 -15.29 29.54
CA THR A 128 7.04 -15.92 30.74
C THR A 128 7.51 -17.34 30.93
N VAL A 129 7.58 -18.10 29.83
CA VAL A 129 7.99 -19.51 29.86
C VAL A 129 9.43 -19.59 30.34
N ILE A 130 10.33 -18.75 29.81
CA ILE A 130 11.72 -18.69 30.27
C ILE A 130 11.80 -18.30 31.75
N GLY A 131 11.11 -17.24 32.17
CA GLY A 131 11.16 -16.78 33.56
C GLY A 131 10.67 -17.83 34.56
N MET A 132 9.64 -18.58 34.19
CA MET A 132 9.15 -19.70 35.02
C MET A 132 10.15 -20.87 35.05
N ILE A 133 10.79 -21.21 33.92
CA ILE A 133 11.83 -22.25 33.88
C ILE A 133 13.01 -21.88 34.78
N GLU A 134 13.46 -20.62 34.73
CA GLU A 134 14.54 -20.12 35.57
C GLU A 134 14.18 -20.15 37.06
N ALA A 135 12.95 -19.76 37.41
CA ALA A 135 12.45 -19.82 38.78
C ALA A 135 12.43 -21.24 39.35
N PHE A 136 11.94 -22.22 38.57
CA PHE A 136 11.91 -23.62 38.98
C PHE A 136 13.30 -24.22 39.10
N LYS A 137 14.21 -23.90 38.16
CA LYS A 137 15.61 -24.36 38.22
C LYS A 137 16.33 -23.81 39.45
N ALA A 138 16.09 -22.54 39.80
CA ALA A 138 16.65 -21.95 41.02
C ALA A 138 16.12 -22.65 42.28
N MET A 139 14.82 -22.97 42.32
CA MET A 139 14.22 -23.72 43.42
C MET A 139 14.79 -25.13 43.56
N GLU A 140 14.94 -25.87 42.46
CA GLU A 140 15.56 -27.20 42.44
C GLU A 140 16.99 -27.15 43.00
N SER A 141 17.79 -26.17 42.56
CA SER A 141 19.17 -26.00 43.03
C SER A 141 19.30 -25.66 44.52
N ALA A 142 18.28 -25.04 45.11
CA ALA A 142 18.25 -24.68 46.53
C ALA A 142 17.92 -25.88 47.44
N GLY A 143 17.45 -27.00 46.89
CA GLY A 143 17.17 -28.24 47.62
C GLY A 143 16.17 -28.04 48.77
N ALA A 144 16.59 -28.34 50.01
CA ALA A 144 15.71 -28.29 51.19
C ALA A 144 15.45 -26.86 51.72
N GLN A 145 16.21 -25.85 51.28
CA GLN A 145 16.05 -24.45 51.70
C GLN A 145 15.39 -23.63 50.58
N VAL A 146 14.18 -24.03 50.20
CA VAL A 146 13.38 -23.27 49.24
C VAL A 146 13.00 -21.93 49.86
N ASN A 147 13.52 -20.84 49.30
CA ASN A 147 13.09 -19.49 49.65
C ASN A 147 11.93 -19.06 48.72
N PRO A 148 10.70 -18.89 49.23
CA PRO A 148 9.55 -18.46 48.42
C PRO A 148 9.77 -17.14 47.68
N ALA A 149 10.66 -16.28 48.17
CA ALA A 149 11.00 -15.01 47.53
C ALA A 149 11.68 -15.17 46.15
N VAL A 150 12.39 -16.28 45.92
CA VAL A 150 13.02 -16.57 44.62
C VAL A 150 11.96 -16.89 43.57
N LEU A 151 10.95 -17.68 43.95
CA LEU A 151 9.84 -18.02 43.06
C LEU A 151 9.00 -16.78 42.69
N SER A 152 8.69 -15.93 43.67
CA SER A 152 7.90 -14.72 43.41
C SER A 152 8.65 -13.73 42.51
N GLY A 153 9.97 -13.65 42.60
CA GLY A 153 10.82 -12.87 41.70
C GLY A 153 10.72 -13.33 40.23
N GLY A 154 10.82 -14.64 39.99
CA GLY A 154 10.71 -15.20 38.63
C GLY A 154 9.32 -15.04 38.01
N ILE A 155 8.26 -15.18 38.81
CA ILE A 155 6.88 -14.92 38.36
C ILE A 155 6.70 -13.43 38.01
N TRP A 156 7.24 -12.52 38.83
CA TRP A 156 7.17 -11.09 38.57
C TRP A 156 7.86 -10.73 37.24
N GLN A 157 9.08 -11.24 37.03
CA GLN A 157 9.81 -11.06 35.77
C GLN A 157 9.00 -11.59 34.58
N ALA A 158 8.44 -12.79 34.68
CA ALA A 158 7.62 -13.40 33.64
C ALA A 158 6.40 -12.54 33.27
N LEU A 159 5.63 -12.10 34.25
CA LEU A 159 4.46 -11.24 34.02
C LEU A 159 4.85 -9.90 33.39
N LEU A 160 5.99 -9.35 33.81
CA LEU A 160 6.50 -8.11 33.25
C LEU A 160 6.84 -8.25 31.76
N THR A 161 7.47 -9.33 31.32
CA THR A 161 7.82 -9.50 29.89
C THR A 161 6.57 -9.58 29.01
N THR A 162 5.49 -10.19 29.50
CA THR A 162 4.19 -10.19 28.79
C THR A 162 3.59 -8.81 28.72
N ALA A 163 3.58 -8.07 29.84
CA ALA A 163 3.04 -6.71 29.87
C ALA A 163 3.78 -5.80 28.87
N VAL A 164 5.12 -5.92 28.79
CA VAL A 164 5.93 -5.18 27.81
C VAL A 164 5.61 -5.61 26.38
N GLY A 165 5.46 -6.90 26.11
CA GLY A 165 5.10 -7.41 24.78
C GLY A 165 3.76 -6.85 24.29
N LEU A 166 2.76 -6.80 25.17
CA LEU A 166 1.45 -6.21 24.88
C LEU A 166 1.53 -4.68 24.73
N ALA A 167 2.32 -4.00 25.57
CA ALA A 167 2.52 -2.56 25.49
C ALA A 167 3.13 -2.12 24.15
N VAL A 168 3.95 -2.96 23.50
CA VAL A 168 4.47 -2.74 22.15
C VAL A 168 3.44 -3.15 21.10
N ALA A 169 2.81 -4.31 21.23
CA ALA A 169 1.91 -4.86 20.22
C ALA A 169 0.66 -4.01 19.97
N ILE A 170 0.04 -3.48 21.03
CA ILE A 170 -1.23 -2.74 20.93
C ILE A 170 -1.07 -1.48 20.06
N PRO A 171 -0.13 -0.56 20.35
CA PRO A 171 0.06 0.63 19.50
C PRO A 171 0.47 0.28 18.08
N VAL A 172 1.34 -0.73 17.89
CA VAL A 172 1.81 -1.14 16.56
C VAL A 172 0.67 -1.71 15.72
N SER A 173 -0.20 -2.53 16.32
CA SER A 173 -1.41 -3.05 15.67
C SER A 173 -2.35 -1.92 15.24
N MET A 174 -2.61 -0.94 16.12
CA MET A 174 -3.46 0.21 15.79
C MET A 174 -2.87 1.04 14.64
N LEU A 175 -1.56 1.29 14.66
CA LEU A 175 -0.86 2.00 13.59
C LEU A 175 -0.90 1.22 12.26
N ASN A 176 -0.68 -0.09 12.29
CA ASN A 176 -0.75 -0.94 11.11
C ASN A 176 -2.13 -0.86 10.46
N SER A 177 -3.20 -1.12 11.23
CA SER A 177 -4.57 -1.09 10.73
C SER A 177 -4.96 0.28 10.16
N TYR A 178 -4.48 1.38 10.76
CA TYR A 178 -4.71 2.72 10.23
C TYR A 178 -4.05 2.93 8.86
N PHE A 179 -2.76 2.59 8.72
CA PHE A 179 -2.05 2.77 7.46
C PHE A 179 -2.51 1.80 6.38
N GLU A 180 -2.87 0.57 6.74
CA GLU A 180 -3.44 -0.43 5.85
C GLU A 180 -4.76 0.07 5.26
N ARG A 181 -5.68 0.55 6.10
CA ARG A 181 -6.94 1.14 5.62
C ARG A 181 -6.70 2.32 4.68
N LYS A 182 -5.73 3.17 4.99
CA LYS A 182 -5.40 4.32 4.14
C LYS A 182 -4.80 3.89 2.80
N ALA A 183 -3.90 2.90 2.80
CA ALA A 183 -3.32 2.33 1.59
C ALA A 183 -4.38 1.64 0.72
N GLU A 184 -5.31 0.91 1.33
CA GLU A 184 -6.42 0.24 0.65
C GLU A 184 -7.33 1.24 -0.07
N VAL A 185 -7.73 2.33 0.60
CA VAL A 185 -8.58 3.37 0.00
C VAL A 185 -7.88 4.02 -1.21
N GLU A 186 -6.59 4.33 -1.10
CA GLU A 186 -5.81 4.90 -2.21
C GLU A 186 -5.65 3.89 -3.36
N ALA A 187 -5.41 2.61 -3.05
CA ALA A 187 -5.30 1.56 -4.05
C ALA A 187 -6.62 1.35 -4.83
N GLN A 188 -7.75 1.36 -4.13
CA GLN A 188 -9.08 1.30 -4.76
C GLN A 188 -9.33 2.52 -5.67
N ALA A 189 -8.91 3.71 -5.25
CA ALA A 189 -9.02 4.92 -6.08
C ALA A 189 -8.18 4.81 -7.37
N ILE A 190 -6.94 4.29 -7.28
CA ILE A 190 -6.09 4.02 -8.45
C ILE A 190 -6.73 3.00 -9.39
N GLN A 191 -7.29 1.91 -8.86
CA GLN A 191 -7.97 0.88 -9.66
C GLN A 191 -9.20 1.44 -10.39
N ASN A 192 -10.00 2.27 -9.71
CA ASN A 192 -11.15 2.94 -10.32
C ASN A 192 -10.71 3.88 -11.46
N ASP A 193 -9.67 4.68 -11.24
CA ASP A 193 -9.14 5.59 -12.26
C ASP A 193 -8.58 4.83 -13.47
N LEU A 194 -7.87 3.72 -13.23
CA LEU A 194 -7.37 2.83 -14.27
C LEU A 194 -8.52 2.27 -15.14
N GLN A 195 -9.61 1.83 -14.51
CA GLN A 195 -10.77 1.33 -15.24
C GLN A 195 -11.48 2.43 -16.05
N ARG A 196 -11.54 3.66 -15.50
CA ARG A 196 -12.05 4.83 -16.24
C ARG A 196 -11.20 5.11 -17.47
N VAL A 197 -9.87 5.13 -17.32
CA VAL A 197 -8.93 5.25 -18.44
C VAL A 197 -9.26 4.21 -19.51
N PHE A 198 -9.31 2.92 -19.17
CA PHE A 198 -9.59 1.86 -20.15
C PHE A 198 -10.94 2.00 -20.85
N THR A 199 -11.98 2.44 -20.13
CA THR A 199 -13.32 2.66 -20.70
C THR A 199 -13.33 3.83 -21.69
N LEU A 200 -12.65 4.93 -21.36
CA LEU A 200 -12.51 6.07 -22.27
C LEU A 200 -11.78 5.69 -23.56
N TYR A 201 -10.74 4.86 -23.46
CA TYR A 201 -9.97 4.46 -24.63
C TYR A 201 -10.65 3.35 -25.45
N ALA A 202 -11.39 2.44 -24.83
CA ALA A 202 -12.22 1.47 -25.55
C ALA A 202 -13.30 2.16 -26.40
N SER A 203 -13.96 3.18 -25.86
CA SER A 203 -14.98 3.95 -26.61
C SER A 203 -14.36 4.76 -27.76
N ALA A 204 -13.16 5.33 -27.56
CA ALA A 204 -12.42 6.03 -28.61
C ALA A 204 -11.96 5.09 -29.74
N SER A 205 -11.53 3.86 -29.44
CA SER A 205 -11.12 2.88 -30.45
C SER A 205 -12.29 2.38 -31.29
N SER A 206 -13.43 2.07 -30.66
CA SER A 206 -14.66 1.66 -31.37
C SER A 206 -15.18 2.76 -32.30
N SER A 207 -15.06 4.02 -31.90
CA SER A 207 -15.42 5.18 -32.72
C SER A 207 -14.53 5.30 -33.97
N ARG A 208 -13.22 5.07 -33.84
CA ARG A 208 -12.27 5.10 -34.98
C ARG A 208 -12.48 3.93 -35.95
N GLN A 209 -12.74 2.71 -35.45
CA GLN A 209 -13.03 1.55 -36.31
C GLN A 209 -14.36 1.69 -37.06
N GLY A 210 -15.41 2.23 -36.42
CA GLY A 210 -16.70 2.51 -37.06
C GLY A 210 -16.62 3.55 -38.18
N ALA A 211 -15.77 4.58 -38.02
CA ALA A 211 -15.52 5.59 -39.05
C ALA A 211 -14.70 5.03 -40.24
N SER A 212 -13.69 4.18 -39.97
CA SER A 212 -12.89 3.53 -41.02
C SER A 212 -13.71 2.55 -41.87
N SER A 213 -14.66 1.82 -41.27
CA SER A 213 -15.58 0.91 -41.98
C SER A 213 -16.57 1.68 -42.88
N LYS A 214 -17.11 2.81 -42.41
CA LYS A 214 -17.99 3.67 -43.22
C LYS A 214 -17.26 4.36 -44.38
N SER A 215 -15.99 4.75 -44.22
CA SER A 215 -15.24 5.34 -45.33
C SER A 215 -14.92 4.31 -46.43
N ALA A 216 -14.66 3.05 -46.06
CA ALA A 216 -14.39 1.98 -47.02
C ALA A 216 -15.63 1.57 -47.83
N SER A 217 -16.84 1.69 -47.27
CA SER A 217 -18.09 1.40 -47.99
C SER A 217 -18.53 2.52 -48.93
N VAL A 218 -18.24 3.78 -48.62
CA VAL A 218 -18.55 4.95 -49.48
C VAL A 218 -17.65 4.99 -50.72
N THR A 219 -16.35 4.65 -50.60
CA THR A 219 -15.45 4.58 -51.76
C THR A 219 -15.80 3.45 -52.74
N LYS A 220 -16.47 2.39 -52.28
CA LYS A 220 -16.91 1.27 -53.14
C LYS A 220 -18.25 1.53 -53.84
N ALA A 221 -19.02 2.52 -53.39
CA ALA A 221 -20.32 2.88 -53.96
C ALA A 221 -20.23 3.96 -55.06
N SER A 222 -19.10 4.65 -55.20
CA SER A 222 -18.88 5.72 -56.19
C SER A 222 -18.21 5.24 -57.49
N SER A 223 -17.95 3.93 -57.65
CA SER A 223 -17.30 3.36 -58.83
C SER A 223 -18.24 2.54 -59.74
N THR A 224 -19.55 2.80 -59.72
CA THR A 224 -20.47 2.22 -60.71
C THR A 224 -20.46 3.10 -61.97
N PRO A 225 -19.93 2.65 -63.13
CA PRO A 225 -20.00 3.44 -64.35
C PRO A 225 -21.46 3.53 -64.79
N ASN A 226 -21.94 4.75 -64.94
CA ASN A 226 -23.20 5.10 -65.58
C ASN A 226 -23.13 4.66 -67.06
N GLN A 227 -23.55 3.43 -67.37
CA GLN A 227 -23.89 3.05 -68.75
C GLN A 227 -25.33 3.45 -69.00
N GLY A 228 -25.48 4.69 -69.47
CA GLY A 228 -26.70 5.18 -70.10
C GLY A 228 -26.82 4.63 -71.52
N ALA A 229 -28.07 4.31 -71.86
CA ALA A 229 -28.74 4.51 -73.14
C ALA A 229 -27.90 4.42 -74.43
N GLU A 230 -28.10 3.35 -75.19
CA GLU A 230 -28.74 3.36 -76.53
C GLU A 230 -29.03 1.92 -76.99
#